data_AF-A0A3B8L696-F1
#
_entry.id   AF-A0A3B8L696-F1
#
_cell.length_a   1.000
_cell.length_b   1.000
_cell.length_c   1.000
_cell.angle_alpha   90.00
_cell.angle_beta   90.00
_cell.angle_gamma   90.00
#
_symmetry.space_group_name_H-M   'P 1'
#
loop_
_entity.id
_entity.type
_entity.pdbx_description
1 polymer ?
#
loop_
_entity_poly.entity_id
_entity_poly.type
_entity_poly.pdbx_seq_one_letter_code
_entity_poly.pdbx_strand_id
1 'polypeptide(L)'
;PVTPEALALRRSAFNAATALPGHQSEVFRILAEFVRRGDQRHAAVQAISRIPKYRWDKDQAAPLDTSLLQFARGVPAKQRTRADVRDALGLSGELTTLLPMADAARLRTQIDQLGVRRIVIRPVPHRMKYDRTVIAVQAGKPIEIVFDNVDIMPHNLLFTRPGGMLSVAQAAERMATLPDAFARHFVPESDQVVAATRLLQARQSQRLVFDVPGQTGEYPFVCTFPNHWRTMNGVMHVVDDLQTFLAENPIAEPVPVESRPFVRNWSVADLSGDLDKLGRGRSFVRGKALFAAAACQQCHRVNEVGGNVGPDLGRLDAKVTRKQILQSIIEPSKEIKDKFRSYLLVTDDGRQHTGMILQKTPTQIRLATNPLGKASHKPVEIPVSSIELTKPLPISLMPEKLLNTLSREEILDLVAYVEARGRSDHRLFGRGGGDGRK
;
A
#
# COMPACT_ATOMS: atom_id res chain seq x y z
N PRO A 1 -13.36 10.29 37.24
CA PRO A 1 -12.79 9.79 35.95
C PRO A 1 -12.15 8.42 36.14
N VAL A 2 -12.47 7.44 35.29
CA VAL A 2 -11.83 6.12 35.33
C VAL A 2 -10.40 6.25 34.78
N THR A 3 -9.41 5.75 35.50
CA THR A 3 -8.00 5.88 35.07
C THR A 3 -7.71 4.99 33.85
N PRO A 4 -6.69 5.33 33.03
CA PRO A 4 -6.24 4.46 31.95
C PRO A 4 -5.86 3.05 32.42
N GLU A 5 -5.26 2.91 33.61
CA GLU A 5 -4.96 1.58 34.17
C GLU A 5 -6.23 0.81 34.51
N ALA A 6 -7.22 1.45 35.12
CA ALA A 6 -8.50 0.79 35.42
C ALA A 6 -9.23 0.34 34.13
N LEU A 7 -9.17 1.14 33.07
CA LEU A 7 -9.68 0.75 31.75
C LEU A 7 -8.90 -0.40 31.13
N ALA A 8 -7.57 -0.45 31.30
CA ALA A 8 -6.74 -1.56 30.84
C ALA A 8 -7.04 -2.86 31.60
N LEU A 9 -7.11 -2.77 32.94
CA LEU A 9 -7.46 -3.89 33.80
C LEU A 9 -8.83 -4.47 33.45
N ARG A 10 -9.84 -3.61 33.22
CA ARG A 10 -11.18 -4.07 32.82
C ARG A 10 -11.18 -4.80 31.47
N ARG A 11 -10.42 -4.32 30.48
CA ARG A 11 -10.26 -5.02 29.19
C ARG A 11 -9.61 -6.39 29.36
N SER A 12 -8.61 -6.50 30.22
CA SER A 12 -8.00 -7.79 30.56
C SER A 12 -9.00 -8.72 31.25
N ALA A 13 -9.81 -8.19 32.17
CA ALA A 13 -10.86 -8.95 32.85
C ALA A 13 -11.95 -9.45 31.88
N PHE A 14 -12.41 -8.63 30.94
CA PHE A 14 -13.35 -9.07 29.90
C PHE A 14 -12.80 -10.26 29.12
N ASN A 15 -11.54 -10.19 28.69
CA ASN A 15 -10.90 -11.28 27.95
C ASN A 15 -10.79 -12.56 28.80
N ALA A 16 -10.31 -12.45 30.04
CA ALA A 16 -10.15 -13.59 30.94
C ALA A 16 -11.50 -14.26 31.27
N ALA A 17 -12.54 -13.47 31.51
CA ALA A 17 -13.87 -13.97 31.86
C ALA A 17 -14.46 -14.87 30.76
N THR A 18 -14.20 -14.59 29.49
CA THR A 18 -14.71 -15.40 28.36
C THR A 18 -14.17 -16.84 28.36
N ALA A 19 -13.05 -17.08 29.04
CA ALA A 19 -12.43 -18.40 29.17
C ALA A 19 -12.88 -19.19 30.41
N LEU A 20 -13.71 -18.61 31.29
CA LEU A 20 -14.17 -19.30 32.52
C LEU A 20 -15.11 -20.47 32.17
N PRO A 21 -14.73 -21.72 32.47
CA PRO A 21 -15.57 -22.87 32.18
C PRO A 21 -16.89 -22.81 32.95
N GLY A 22 -18.02 -23.03 32.27
CA GLY A 22 -19.35 -23.08 32.89
C GLY A 22 -20.03 -21.72 33.06
N HIS A 23 -19.29 -20.61 33.01
CA HIS A 23 -19.84 -19.26 33.25
C HIS A 23 -20.10 -18.47 31.96
N GLN A 24 -19.93 -19.06 30.78
CA GLN A 24 -19.94 -18.33 29.51
C GLN A 24 -21.25 -17.57 29.23
N SER A 25 -22.41 -18.14 29.58
CA SER A 25 -23.71 -17.47 29.38
C SER A 25 -23.90 -16.27 30.33
N GLU A 26 -23.45 -16.39 31.59
CA GLU A 26 -23.44 -15.30 32.54
C GLU A 26 -22.49 -14.17 32.10
N VAL A 27 -21.28 -14.54 31.66
CA VAL A 27 -20.30 -13.60 31.12
C VAL A 27 -20.84 -12.89 29.88
N PHE A 28 -21.54 -13.60 28.98
CA PHE A 28 -22.22 -12.99 27.84
C PHE A 28 -23.19 -11.89 28.29
N ARG A 29 -24.05 -12.19 29.28
CA ARG A 29 -25.04 -11.22 29.80
C ARG A 29 -24.39 -9.98 30.40
N ILE A 30 -23.32 -10.16 31.18
CA ILE A 30 -22.55 -9.06 31.77
C ILE A 30 -21.94 -8.19 30.66
N LEU A 31 -21.27 -8.79 29.67
CA LEU A 31 -20.66 -8.06 28.58
C LEU A 31 -21.70 -7.35 27.70
N ALA A 32 -22.86 -7.97 27.46
CA ALA A 32 -23.95 -7.37 26.71
C ALA A 32 -24.45 -6.07 27.37
N GLU A 33 -24.45 -6.01 28.70
CA GLU A 33 -24.77 -4.79 29.43
C GLU A 33 -23.73 -3.68 29.20
N PHE A 34 -22.43 -3.98 29.22
CA PHE A 34 -21.39 -3.01 28.89
C PHE A 34 -21.54 -2.46 27.46
N VAL A 35 -21.87 -3.34 26.49
CA VAL A 35 -22.15 -2.94 25.11
C VAL A 35 -23.33 -1.95 25.07
N ARG A 36 -24.44 -2.29 25.74
CA ARG A 36 -25.65 -1.45 25.78
C ARG A 36 -25.41 -0.08 26.40
N ARG A 37 -24.66 -0.03 27.51
CA ARG A 37 -24.28 1.22 28.20
C ARG A 37 -23.28 2.07 27.41
N GLY A 38 -22.58 1.48 26.44
CA GLY A 38 -21.53 2.16 25.69
C GLY A 38 -20.20 2.29 26.45
N ASP A 39 -20.08 1.66 27.62
CA ASP A 39 -18.87 1.67 28.43
C ASP A 39 -17.91 0.57 27.94
N GLN A 40 -16.76 0.98 27.38
CA GLN A 40 -15.80 0.09 26.71
C GLN A 40 -16.45 -0.85 25.67
N ARG A 41 -17.49 -0.37 24.97
CA ARG A 41 -18.30 -1.13 24.00
C ARG A 41 -17.47 -2.00 23.08
N HIS A 42 -16.43 -1.44 22.44
CA HIS A 42 -15.60 -2.19 21.48
C HIS A 42 -14.92 -3.40 22.14
N ALA A 43 -14.36 -3.23 23.33
CA ALA A 43 -13.71 -4.33 24.04
C ALA A 43 -14.73 -5.40 24.49
N ALA A 44 -15.92 -4.99 24.93
CA ALA A 44 -16.99 -5.91 25.28
C ALA A 44 -17.50 -6.70 24.07
N VAL A 45 -17.68 -6.05 22.91
CA VAL A 45 -18.01 -6.71 21.63
C VAL A 45 -16.94 -7.76 21.28
N GLN A 46 -15.67 -7.39 21.32
CA GLN A 46 -14.57 -8.31 21.03
C GLN A 46 -14.50 -9.49 22.01
N ALA A 47 -14.83 -9.28 23.28
CA ALA A 47 -14.90 -10.33 24.27
C ALA A 47 -16.09 -11.28 24.01
N ILE A 48 -17.28 -10.75 23.71
CA ILE A 48 -18.47 -11.56 23.36
C ILE A 48 -18.17 -12.49 22.18
N SER A 49 -17.53 -11.98 21.12
CA SER A 49 -17.18 -12.79 19.93
C SER A 49 -16.22 -13.94 20.22
N ARG A 50 -15.54 -13.98 21.39
CA ARG A 50 -14.70 -15.10 21.82
C ARG A 50 -15.48 -16.20 22.54
N ILE A 51 -16.68 -15.88 23.03
CA ILE A 51 -17.54 -16.85 23.68
C ILE A 51 -18.10 -17.78 22.59
N PRO A 52 -18.03 -19.11 22.74
CA PRO A 52 -18.64 -20.02 21.78
C PRO A 52 -20.14 -19.74 21.60
N LYS A 53 -20.62 -19.63 20.35
CA LYS A 53 -21.99 -19.20 20.02
C LYS A 53 -23.10 -20.01 20.71
N TYR A 54 -22.88 -21.31 20.88
CA TYR A 54 -23.83 -22.19 21.57
C TYR A 54 -23.96 -21.91 23.09
N ARG A 55 -23.08 -21.06 23.64
CA ARG A 55 -23.11 -20.59 25.03
C ARG A 55 -23.70 -19.18 25.17
N TRP A 56 -24.07 -18.52 24.08
CA TRP A 56 -24.65 -17.18 24.13
C TRP A 56 -26.04 -17.22 24.75
N ASP A 57 -26.36 -16.20 25.53
CA ASP A 57 -27.68 -16.03 26.14
C ASP A 57 -28.66 -15.52 25.08
N LYS A 58 -29.60 -16.37 24.66
CA LYS A 58 -30.57 -16.07 23.59
C LYS A 58 -31.47 -14.90 23.94
N ASP A 59 -31.83 -14.73 25.22
CA ASP A 59 -32.73 -13.67 25.67
C ASP A 59 -32.08 -12.29 25.54
N GLN A 60 -30.75 -12.26 25.53
CA GLN A 60 -29.98 -11.04 25.36
C GLN A 60 -29.71 -10.69 23.88
N ALA A 61 -30.00 -11.57 22.93
CA ALA A 61 -29.65 -11.35 21.52
C ALA A 61 -30.37 -10.13 20.92
N ALA A 62 -31.70 -10.08 21.00
CA ALA A 62 -32.47 -8.98 20.38
C ALA A 62 -32.20 -7.60 21.03
N PRO A 63 -32.13 -7.46 22.38
CA PRO A 63 -31.77 -6.20 23.02
C PRO A 63 -30.35 -5.75 22.69
N LEU A 64 -29.41 -6.69 22.57
CA LEU A 64 -28.03 -6.39 22.21
C LEU A 64 -27.93 -5.90 20.75
N ASP A 65 -28.60 -6.59 19.83
CA ASP A 65 -28.68 -6.21 18.40
C ASP A 65 -29.22 -4.79 18.23
N THR A 66 -30.31 -4.47 18.93
CA THR A 66 -30.92 -3.14 18.90
C THR A 66 -29.91 -2.05 19.28
N SER A 67 -29.12 -2.29 20.33
CA SER A 67 -28.10 -1.34 20.78
C SER A 67 -26.92 -1.23 19.80
N LEU A 68 -26.45 -2.35 19.23
CA LEU A 68 -25.36 -2.36 18.25
C LEU A 68 -25.74 -1.57 16.99
N LEU A 69 -26.97 -1.77 16.49
CA LEU A 69 -27.46 -1.05 15.32
C LEU A 69 -27.71 0.43 15.61
N GLN A 70 -28.20 0.77 16.81
CA GLN A 70 -28.32 2.17 17.23
C GLN A 70 -26.95 2.86 17.29
N PHE A 71 -25.94 2.19 17.84
CA PHE A 71 -24.57 2.68 17.84
C PHE A 71 -24.05 2.90 16.41
N ALA A 72 -24.18 1.91 15.54
CA ALA A 72 -23.71 2.02 14.15
C ALA A 72 -24.44 3.13 13.36
N ARG A 73 -25.75 3.30 13.57
CA ARG A 73 -26.53 4.42 13.00
C ARG A 73 -26.01 5.78 13.43
N GLY A 74 -25.67 5.93 14.72
CA GLY A 74 -25.14 7.16 15.29
C GLY A 74 -23.74 7.55 14.79
N VAL A 75 -23.03 6.64 14.12
CA VAL A 75 -21.74 6.95 13.49
C VAL A 75 -21.97 7.44 12.05
N PRO A 76 -21.37 8.57 11.62
CA PRO A 76 -21.46 9.03 10.24
C PRO A 76 -20.98 7.97 9.26
N ALA A 77 -21.62 7.83 8.09
CA ALA A 77 -21.29 6.81 7.08
C ALA A 77 -19.78 6.72 6.77
N LYS A 78 -19.12 7.88 6.63
CA LYS A 78 -17.68 7.98 6.37
C LYS A 78 -16.77 7.40 7.46
N GLN A 79 -17.31 7.14 8.66
CA GLN A 79 -16.58 6.60 9.80
C GLN A 79 -17.01 5.17 10.16
N ARG A 80 -18.00 4.58 9.47
CA ARG A 80 -18.54 3.24 9.80
C ARG A 80 -17.60 2.08 9.48
N THR A 81 -16.46 2.33 8.84
CA THR A 81 -15.40 1.33 8.61
C THR A 81 -14.38 1.22 9.75
N ARG A 82 -14.49 2.07 10.78
CA ARG A 82 -13.71 1.92 12.02
C ARG A 82 -13.90 0.51 12.60
N ALA A 83 -12.84 0.01 13.24
CA ALA A 83 -12.83 -1.34 13.81
C ALA A 83 -14.00 -1.59 14.77
N ASP A 84 -14.33 -0.62 15.62
CA ASP A 84 -15.41 -0.75 16.60
C ASP A 84 -16.81 -0.82 15.99
N VAL A 85 -17.05 -0.13 14.87
CA VAL A 85 -18.33 -0.21 14.14
C VAL A 85 -18.41 -1.51 13.34
N ARG A 86 -17.31 -1.92 12.69
CA ARG A 86 -17.26 -3.19 11.94
C ARG A 86 -17.44 -4.39 12.86
N ASP A 87 -16.78 -4.39 14.01
CA ASP A 87 -16.91 -5.47 14.99
C ASP A 87 -18.34 -5.49 15.58
N ALA A 88 -18.95 -4.32 15.79
CA ALA A 88 -20.35 -4.21 16.23
C ALA A 88 -21.36 -4.75 15.20
N LEU A 89 -21.24 -4.37 13.93
CA LEU A 89 -22.08 -4.89 12.85
C LEU A 89 -21.83 -6.38 12.58
N GLY A 90 -20.58 -6.82 12.72
CA GLY A 90 -20.21 -8.24 12.64
C GLY A 90 -20.89 -9.07 13.73
N LEU A 91 -20.77 -8.64 14.99
CA LEU A 91 -21.46 -9.29 16.10
C LEU A 91 -22.99 -9.27 15.91
N SER A 92 -23.55 -8.16 15.43
CA SER A 92 -24.98 -8.05 15.10
C SER A 92 -25.41 -9.11 14.08
N GLY A 93 -24.62 -9.32 13.01
CA GLY A 93 -24.86 -10.39 12.04
C GLY A 93 -24.87 -11.78 12.67
N GLU A 94 -23.96 -12.05 13.60
CA GLU A 94 -23.91 -13.33 14.32
C GLU A 94 -25.09 -13.54 15.27
N LEU A 95 -25.57 -12.50 15.94
CA LEU A 95 -26.73 -12.55 16.84
C LEU A 95 -28.02 -12.91 16.09
N THR A 96 -28.12 -12.55 14.79
CA THR A 96 -29.28 -12.93 13.97
C THR A 96 -29.50 -14.44 13.87
N THR A 97 -28.51 -15.28 14.16
CA THR A 97 -28.69 -16.75 14.14
C THR A 97 -29.44 -17.29 15.36
N LEU A 98 -29.60 -16.47 16.41
CA LEU A 98 -30.32 -16.81 17.64
C LEU A 98 -31.77 -16.30 17.62
N LEU A 99 -32.16 -15.54 16.60
CA LEU A 99 -33.45 -14.85 16.51
C LEU A 99 -34.42 -15.59 15.58
N PRO A 100 -35.74 -15.38 15.76
CA PRO A 100 -36.75 -15.86 14.81
C PRO A 100 -36.46 -15.36 13.39
N MET A 101 -36.81 -16.16 12.38
CA MET A 101 -36.47 -15.88 10.97
C MET A 101 -36.92 -14.49 10.50
N ALA A 102 -38.12 -14.05 10.88
CA ALA A 102 -38.64 -12.74 10.49
C ALA A 102 -37.82 -11.58 11.08
N ASP A 103 -37.42 -11.67 12.36
CA ASP A 103 -36.59 -10.66 13.02
C ASP A 103 -35.17 -10.67 12.45
N ALA A 104 -34.60 -11.85 12.23
CA ALA A 104 -33.29 -12.02 11.62
C ALA A 104 -33.23 -11.40 10.21
N ALA A 105 -34.26 -11.61 9.38
CA ALA A 105 -34.33 -11.02 8.04
C ALA A 105 -34.36 -9.49 8.10
N ARG A 106 -35.20 -8.92 8.97
CA ARG A 106 -35.28 -7.46 9.18
C ARG A 106 -33.94 -6.87 9.63
N LEU A 107 -33.26 -7.53 10.57
CA LEU A 107 -31.97 -7.07 11.09
C LEU A 107 -30.86 -7.17 10.05
N ARG A 108 -30.80 -8.25 9.25
CA ARG A 108 -29.84 -8.37 8.13
C ARG A 108 -29.97 -7.21 7.15
N THR A 109 -31.19 -6.85 6.75
CA THR A 109 -31.42 -5.67 5.90
C THR A 109 -30.88 -4.38 6.54
N GLN A 110 -31.05 -4.20 7.85
CA GLN A 110 -30.52 -3.03 8.56
C GLN A 110 -28.99 -3.03 8.65
N ILE A 111 -28.38 -4.20 8.87
CA ILE A 111 -26.92 -4.39 8.87
C ILE A 111 -26.37 -4.05 7.48
N ASP A 112 -26.97 -4.57 6.42
CA ASP A 112 -26.57 -4.32 5.04
C ASP A 112 -26.69 -2.84 4.66
N GLN A 113 -27.72 -2.15 5.16
CA GLN A 113 -27.88 -0.70 4.95
C GLN A 113 -26.84 0.14 5.68
N LEU A 114 -26.34 -0.32 6.84
CA LEU A 114 -25.36 0.39 7.66
C LEU A 114 -23.92 0.04 7.31
N GLY A 115 -23.72 -1.16 6.76
CA GLY A 115 -22.43 -1.67 6.31
C GLY A 115 -21.83 -0.81 5.21
N VAL A 116 -20.55 -0.54 5.32
CA VAL A 116 -19.75 0.11 4.28
C VAL A 116 -18.86 -0.96 3.68
N ARG A 117 -19.06 -1.27 2.40
CA ARG A 117 -18.23 -2.26 1.70
C ARG A 117 -16.79 -1.77 1.66
N ARG A 118 -15.88 -2.56 2.21
CA ARG A 118 -14.45 -2.27 2.24
C ARG A 118 -13.72 -3.14 1.22
N ILE A 119 -13.01 -2.51 0.29
CA ILE A 119 -12.24 -3.20 -0.75
C ILE A 119 -10.78 -2.77 -0.61
N VAL A 120 -9.87 -3.74 -0.54
CA VAL A 120 -8.43 -3.48 -0.54
C VAL A 120 -7.91 -3.65 -1.96
N ILE A 121 -7.18 -2.65 -2.45
CA ILE A 121 -6.50 -2.69 -3.75
C ILE A 121 -5.02 -2.45 -3.50
N ARG A 122 -4.17 -3.27 -4.11
CA ARG A 122 -2.71 -3.18 -4.03
C ARG A 122 -2.11 -3.17 -5.42
N PRO A 123 -1.01 -2.46 -5.66
CA PRO A 123 -0.20 -2.72 -6.82
C PRO A 123 0.43 -4.12 -6.71
N VAL A 124 0.45 -4.87 -7.81
CA VAL A 124 1.25 -6.08 -7.92
C VAL A 124 2.71 -5.65 -8.10
N PRO A 125 3.62 -6.00 -7.16
CA PRO A 125 4.98 -5.49 -7.17
C PRO A 125 5.64 -5.66 -8.54
N HIS A 126 6.21 -4.57 -9.05
CA HIS A 126 6.98 -4.54 -10.31
C HIS A 126 6.19 -4.87 -11.58
N ARG A 127 4.87 -4.93 -11.53
CA ARG A 127 4.04 -5.25 -12.71
C ARG A 127 3.21 -4.08 -13.24
N MET A 128 3.25 -2.91 -12.58
CA MET A 128 2.43 -1.73 -12.91
C MET A 128 0.97 -2.12 -13.20
N LYS A 129 0.41 -2.91 -12.29
CA LYS A 129 -0.95 -3.45 -12.32
C LYS A 129 -1.50 -3.44 -10.92
N TYR A 130 -2.81 -3.34 -10.79
CA TYR A 130 -3.49 -3.62 -9.53
C TYR A 130 -3.68 -5.13 -9.36
N ASP A 131 -3.69 -5.59 -8.11
CA ASP A 131 -4.02 -6.98 -7.73
C ASP A 131 -5.48 -7.32 -8.05
N ARG A 132 -6.33 -6.29 -8.07
CA ARG A 132 -7.72 -6.32 -8.53
C ARG A 132 -7.90 -5.36 -9.68
N THR A 133 -8.24 -5.88 -10.85
CA THR A 133 -8.59 -5.08 -12.04
C THR A 133 -10.09 -4.97 -12.27
N VAL A 134 -10.89 -5.73 -11.53
CA VAL A 134 -12.35 -5.68 -11.55
C VAL A 134 -12.85 -5.64 -10.11
N ILE A 135 -13.75 -4.72 -9.80
CA ILE A 135 -14.48 -4.67 -8.53
C ILE A 135 -15.96 -4.35 -8.82
N ALA A 136 -16.84 -4.67 -7.89
CA ALA A 136 -18.26 -4.27 -7.98
C ALA A 136 -18.75 -3.66 -6.66
N VAL A 137 -19.62 -2.67 -6.79
CA VAL A 137 -20.20 -1.89 -5.69
C VAL A 137 -21.65 -1.52 -6.02
N GLN A 138 -22.43 -1.25 -4.97
CA GLN A 138 -23.84 -0.88 -5.14
C GLN A 138 -23.99 0.64 -5.31
N ALA A 139 -24.82 1.06 -6.26
CA ALA A 139 -25.12 2.46 -6.54
C ALA A 139 -25.62 3.21 -5.28
N GLY A 140 -25.16 4.45 -5.11
CA GLY A 140 -25.60 5.33 -4.02
C GLY A 140 -25.18 4.93 -2.60
N LYS A 141 -24.44 3.81 -2.43
CA LYS A 141 -23.94 3.37 -1.12
C LYS A 141 -22.55 3.95 -0.83
N PRO A 142 -22.21 4.25 0.43
CA PRO A 142 -20.85 4.55 0.82
C PRO A 142 -19.95 3.32 0.65
N ILE A 143 -18.71 3.54 0.19
CA ILE A 143 -17.68 2.49 0.12
C ILE A 143 -16.36 2.99 0.72
N GLU A 144 -15.54 2.05 1.20
CA GLU A 144 -14.15 2.31 1.57
C GLU A 144 -13.21 1.55 0.65
N ILE A 145 -12.36 2.29 -0.05
CA ILE A 145 -11.22 1.74 -0.75
C ILE A 145 -10.00 1.91 0.13
N VAL A 146 -9.35 0.79 0.47
CA VAL A 146 -8.02 0.80 1.10
C VAL A 146 -7.01 0.60 -0.01
N PHE A 147 -6.33 1.67 -0.41
CA PHE A 147 -5.20 1.55 -1.31
C PHE A 147 -3.94 1.34 -0.48
N ASP A 148 -3.28 0.21 -0.67
CA ASP A 148 -2.09 -0.20 0.09
C ASP A 148 -0.94 -0.41 -0.89
N ASN A 149 -0.06 0.60 -0.98
CA ASN A 149 1.05 0.58 -1.91
C ASN A 149 2.17 -0.32 -1.38
N VAL A 150 2.05 -1.61 -1.64
CA VAL A 150 3.05 -2.63 -1.29
C VAL A 150 4.20 -2.73 -2.30
N ASP A 151 4.12 -2.00 -3.41
CA ASP A 151 5.17 -1.90 -4.41
C ASP A 151 6.22 -0.87 -3.97
N ILE A 152 7.38 -0.93 -4.63
CA ILE A 152 8.47 0.00 -4.40
C ILE A 152 8.22 1.32 -5.15
N MET A 153 7.47 1.30 -6.24
CA MET A 153 7.20 2.50 -7.02
C MET A 153 6.04 3.32 -6.43
N PRO A 154 6.06 4.67 -6.52
CA PRO A 154 4.92 5.48 -6.10
C PRO A 154 3.70 5.20 -7.00
N HIS A 155 2.53 5.12 -6.38
CA HIS A 155 1.27 4.91 -7.09
C HIS A 155 0.17 5.73 -6.44
N ASN A 156 -0.82 6.12 -7.24
CA ASN A 156 -2.10 6.62 -6.76
C ASN A 156 -3.21 5.75 -7.37
N LEU A 157 -4.46 6.02 -6.98
CA LEU A 157 -5.64 5.31 -7.45
C LEU A 157 -6.76 6.33 -7.59
N LEU A 158 -7.23 6.54 -8.82
CA LEU A 158 -8.31 7.46 -9.15
C LEU A 158 -9.46 6.69 -9.77
N PHE A 159 -10.68 6.97 -9.34
CA PHE A 159 -11.91 6.50 -9.96
C PHE A 159 -12.45 7.59 -10.87
N THR A 160 -12.86 7.22 -12.07
CA THR A 160 -13.33 8.14 -13.11
C THR A 160 -14.76 7.81 -13.50
N ARG A 161 -15.50 8.81 -13.99
CA ARG A 161 -16.81 8.60 -14.62
C ARG A 161 -16.66 7.74 -15.88
N PRO A 162 -17.73 7.04 -16.32
CA PRO A 162 -17.72 6.29 -17.58
C PRO A 162 -17.19 7.12 -18.75
N GLY A 163 -16.23 6.58 -19.51
CA GLY A 163 -15.57 7.28 -20.62
C GLY A 163 -14.51 8.33 -20.23
N GLY A 164 -14.41 8.72 -18.96
CA GLY A 164 -13.52 9.80 -18.49
C GLY A 164 -12.05 9.41 -18.29
N MET A 165 -11.72 8.12 -18.31
CA MET A 165 -10.37 7.65 -17.96
C MET A 165 -9.26 8.28 -18.82
N LEU A 166 -9.45 8.31 -20.14
CA LEU A 166 -8.40 8.78 -21.06
C LEU A 166 -8.13 10.28 -20.90
N SER A 167 -9.18 11.09 -20.76
CA SER A 167 -9.02 12.55 -20.58
C SER A 167 -8.36 12.88 -19.25
N VAL A 168 -8.75 12.19 -18.16
CA VAL A 168 -8.12 12.32 -16.84
C VAL A 168 -6.65 11.89 -16.87
N ALA A 169 -6.34 10.74 -17.49
CA ALA A 169 -4.97 10.25 -17.60
C ALA A 169 -4.07 11.21 -18.40
N GLN A 170 -4.56 11.74 -19.53
CA GLN A 170 -3.82 12.74 -20.32
C GLN A 170 -3.65 14.07 -19.58
N ALA A 171 -4.67 14.50 -18.82
CA ALA A 171 -4.56 15.70 -17.99
C ALA A 171 -3.51 15.54 -16.89
N ALA A 172 -3.49 14.39 -16.22
CA ALA A 172 -2.49 14.07 -15.20
C ALA A 172 -1.07 13.97 -15.79
N GLU A 173 -0.93 13.41 -16.99
CA GLU A 173 0.36 13.38 -17.71
C GLU A 173 0.85 14.81 -17.99
N ARG A 174 -0.04 15.71 -18.42
CA ARG A 174 0.29 17.13 -18.62
C ARG A 174 0.70 17.84 -17.33
N MET A 175 0.15 17.43 -16.19
CA MET A 175 0.55 17.97 -14.88
C MET A 175 1.97 17.60 -14.51
N ALA A 176 2.56 16.54 -15.07
CA ALA A 176 3.92 16.11 -14.73
C ALA A 176 4.97 17.21 -14.95
N THR A 177 4.65 18.21 -15.78
CA THR A 177 5.48 19.42 -15.98
C THR A 177 5.42 20.46 -14.89
N LEU A 178 4.31 20.50 -14.18
CA LEU A 178 4.02 21.58 -13.26
C LEU A 178 4.87 21.43 -11.99
N PRO A 179 5.39 22.54 -11.44
CA PRO A 179 6.21 22.50 -10.22
C PRO A 179 5.45 21.94 -9.01
N ASP A 180 4.10 21.96 -9.04
CA ASP A 180 3.21 21.49 -7.99
C ASP A 180 2.64 20.08 -8.23
N ALA A 181 3.06 19.36 -9.29
CA ALA A 181 2.50 18.05 -9.66
C ALA A 181 2.46 17.04 -8.51
N PHE A 182 3.55 16.97 -7.73
CA PHE A 182 3.66 16.10 -6.56
C PHE A 182 2.78 16.56 -5.39
N ALA A 183 2.68 17.89 -5.18
CA ALA A 183 1.79 18.46 -4.18
C ALA A 183 0.32 18.19 -4.52
N ARG A 184 -0.01 18.16 -5.81
CA ARG A 184 -1.31 17.77 -6.35
C ARG A 184 -1.46 16.27 -6.57
N HIS A 185 -0.47 15.47 -6.18
CA HIS A 185 -0.53 14.01 -6.20
C HIS A 185 -0.80 13.38 -7.57
N PHE A 186 -0.51 14.10 -8.65
CA PHE A 186 -0.89 13.74 -10.03
C PHE A 186 -2.41 13.52 -10.20
N VAL A 187 -3.22 14.22 -9.41
CA VAL A 187 -4.68 14.23 -9.52
C VAL A 187 -5.11 15.53 -10.23
N PRO A 188 -5.57 15.48 -11.49
CA PRO A 188 -6.01 16.65 -12.21
C PRO A 188 -7.33 17.18 -11.66
N GLU A 189 -7.50 18.49 -11.68
CA GLU A 189 -8.81 19.11 -11.54
C GLU A 189 -9.65 18.77 -12.75
N SER A 190 -10.60 17.85 -12.57
CA SER A 190 -11.53 17.42 -13.59
C SER A 190 -12.82 16.96 -12.92
N ASP A 191 -13.94 17.36 -13.49
CA ASP A 191 -15.25 16.85 -13.10
C ASP A 191 -15.35 15.33 -13.29
N GLN A 192 -14.59 14.75 -14.22
CA GLN A 192 -14.57 13.31 -14.48
C GLN A 192 -13.98 12.47 -13.35
N VAL A 193 -13.28 13.08 -12.38
CA VAL A 193 -12.74 12.37 -11.22
C VAL A 193 -13.85 12.20 -10.17
N VAL A 194 -14.20 10.94 -9.86
CA VAL A 194 -15.18 10.59 -8.82
C VAL A 194 -14.54 10.62 -7.43
N ALA A 195 -13.37 9.99 -7.31
CA ALA A 195 -12.62 9.91 -6.07
C ALA A 195 -11.15 9.61 -6.37
N ALA A 196 -10.24 10.05 -5.49
CA ALA A 196 -8.81 9.88 -5.68
C ALA A 196 -8.09 9.67 -4.36
N THR A 197 -7.06 8.82 -4.38
CA THR A 197 -6.04 8.80 -3.33
C THR A 197 -4.97 9.87 -3.60
N ARG A 198 -4.20 10.22 -2.57
CA ARG A 198 -2.93 10.93 -2.75
C ARG A 198 -1.91 9.97 -3.38
N LEU A 199 -0.82 10.53 -3.88
CA LEU A 199 0.31 9.71 -4.32
C LEU A 199 0.90 9.01 -3.10
N LEU A 200 0.75 7.69 -3.07
CA LEU A 200 1.30 6.86 -2.02
C LEU A 200 2.70 6.45 -2.40
N GLN A 201 3.66 6.85 -1.57
CA GLN A 201 5.01 6.30 -1.65
C GLN A 201 5.00 4.82 -1.29
N ALA A 202 6.10 4.13 -1.54
CA ALA A 202 6.29 2.75 -1.12
C ALA A 202 5.88 2.56 0.35
N ARG A 203 5.12 1.49 0.59
CA ARG A 203 4.61 1.07 1.91
C ARG A 203 3.66 2.06 2.58
N GLN A 204 3.16 3.07 1.87
CA GLN A 204 2.08 3.90 2.37
C GLN A 204 0.74 3.27 2.02
N SER A 205 -0.21 3.43 2.94
CA SER A 205 -1.61 3.10 2.71
C SER A 205 -2.49 4.33 2.95
N GLN A 206 -3.60 4.41 2.22
CA GLN A 206 -4.67 5.37 2.45
C GLN A 206 -6.02 4.69 2.41
N ARG A 207 -6.90 5.11 3.33
CA ARG A 207 -8.33 4.80 3.28
C ARG A 207 -9.06 5.94 2.60
N LEU A 208 -9.75 5.63 1.52
CA LEU A 208 -10.56 6.55 0.73
C LEU A 208 -12.03 6.14 0.90
N VAL A 209 -12.82 7.01 1.54
CA VAL A 209 -14.25 6.77 1.77
C VAL A 209 -15.05 7.77 0.97
N PHE A 210 -15.91 7.28 0.08
CA PHE A 210 -16.75 8.11 -0.78
C PHE A 210 -18.09 7.43 -1.07
N ASP A 211 -19.06 8.22 -1.49
CA ASP A 211 -20.37 7.74 -1.90
C ASP A 211 -20.30 7.28 -3.36
N VAL A 212 -20.72 6.05 -3.62
CA VAL A 212 -20.77 5.51 -4.97
C VAL A 212 -21.78 6.32 -5.80
N PRO A 213 -21.44 6.72 -7.03
CA PRO A 213 -22.38 7.38 -7.92
C PRO A 213 -23.72 6.63 -8.04
N GLY A 214 -24.83 7.35 -8.15
CA GLY A 214 -26.16 6.74 -8.30
C GLY A 214 -26.40 6.15 -9.69
N GLN A 215 -25.67 6.63 -10.71
CA GLN A 215 -25.77 6.09 -12.07
C GLN A 215 -24.98 4.78 -12.16
N THR A 216 -25.66 3.70 -12.55
CA THR A 216 -25.04 2.41 -12.81
C THR A 216 -24.15 2.43 -14.05
N GLY A 217 -23.19 1.52 -14.11
CA GLY A 217 -22.26 1.40 -15.24
C GLY A 217 -20.83 1.09 -14.82
N GLU A 218 -19.92 1.22 -15.79
CA GLU A 218 -18.51 0.94 -15.61
C GLU A 218 -17.74 2.22 -15.29
N TYR A 219 -17.17 2.28 -14.10
CA TYR A 219 -16.35 3.40 -13.62
C TYR A 219 -14.89 2.96 -13.62
N PRO A 220 -14.09 3.37 -14.62
CA PRO A 220 -12.69 2.97 -14.66
C PRO A 220 -11.94 3.55 -13.47
N PHE A 221 -11.01 2.78 -12.93
CA PHE A 221 -10.00 3.29 -12.01
C PHE A 221 -8.59 3.14 -12.58
N VAL A 222 -7.72 4.08 -12.26
CA VAL A 222 -6.43 4.25 -12.95
C VAL A 222 -5.37 4.83 -12.02
N CYS A 223 -4.12 4.40 -12.20
CA CYS A 223 -2.96 5.08 -11.64
C CYS A 223 -2.55 6.21 -12.58
N THR A 224 -2.60 7.44 -12.13
CA THR A 224 -2.25 8.63 -12.91
C THR A 224 -0.85 9.16 -12.61
N PHE A 225 -0.05 8.43 -11.82
CA PHE A 225 1.39 8.68 -11.80
C PHE A 225 1.96 8.54 -13.23
N PRO A 226 2.87 9.43 -13.66
CA PRO A 226 3.23 9.57 -15.08
C PRO A 226 3.56 8.24 -15.76
N ASN A 227 3.00 8.03 -16.96
CA ASN A 227 3.14 6.82 -17.77
C ASN A 227 2.58 5.49 -17.19
N HIS A 228 1.99 5.45 -15.98
CA HIS A 228 1.45 4.20 -15.41
C HIS A 228 0.08 3.81 -15.96
N TRP A 229 -0.75 4.81 -16.27
CA TRP A 229 -2.16 4.64 -16.64
C TRP A 229 -2.39 3.69 -17.82
N ARG A 230 -1.39 3.53 -18.70
CA ARG A 230 -1.46 2.66 -19.90
C ARG A 230 -1.67 1.18 -19.56
N THR A 231 -1.14 0.73 -18.42
CA THR A 231 -1.23 -0.68 -17.99
C THR A 231 -1.83 -0.84 -16.60
N MET A 232 -1.84 0.23 -15.80
CA MET A 232 -2.26 0.21 -14.40
C MET A 232 -3.65 0.82 -14.24
N ASN A 233 -4.65 0.09 -14.73
CA ASN A 233 -6.06 0.46 -14.66
C ASN A 233 -6.94 -0.77 -14.40
N GLY A 234 -8.20 -0.53 -14.11
CA GLY A 234 -9.24 -1.53 -13.91
C GLY A 234 -10.63 -0.89 -13.94
N VAL A 235 -11.67 -1.66 -13.63
CA VAL A 235 -13.07 -1.21 -13.68
C VAL A 235 -13.81 -1.49 -12.38
N MET A 236 -14.55 -0.49 -11.91
CA MET A 236 -15.53 -0.62 -10.85
C MET A 236 -16.93 -0.68 -11.47
N HIS A 237 -17.58 -1.83 -11.41
CA HIS A 237 -18.98 -1.97 -11.79
C HIS A 237 -19.87 -1.38 -10.69
N VAL A 238 -20.65 -0.36 -11.05
CA VAL A 238 -21.68 0.22 -10.20
C VAL A 238 -23.02 -0.37 -10.62
N VAL A 239 -23.67 -1.08 -9.71
CA VAL A 239 -24.89 -1.85 -9.99
C VAL A 239 -25.99 -1.58 -8.97
N ASP A 240 -27.25 -1.82 -9.32
CA ASP A 240 -28.38 -1.61 -8.42
C ASP A 240 -28.46 -2.66 -7.32
N ASP A 241 -28.24 -3.93 -7.69
CA ASP A 241 -28.18 -5.08 -6.78
C ASP A 241 -26.83 -5.78 -6.89
N LEU A 242 -25.99 -5.52 -5.90
CA LEU A 242 -24.64 -6.06 -5.83
C LEU A 242 -24.61 -7.57 -5.56
N GLN A 243 -25.58 -8.11 -4.83
CA GLN A 243 -25.59 -9.54 -4.50
C GLN A 243 -25.93 -10.35 -5.75
N THR A 244 -26.98 -9.95 -6.46
CA THR A 244 -27.36 -10.57 -7.74
C THR A 244 -26.23 -10.47 -8.76
N PHE A 245 -25.63 -9.29 -8.92
CA PHE A 245 -24.51 -9.11 -9.85
C PHE A 245 -23.34 -10.05 -9.55
N LEU A 246 -22.92 -10.19 -8.28
CA LEU A 246 -21.79 -11.04 -7.90
C LEU A 246 -22.09 -12.53 -8.04
N ALA A 247 -23.35 -12.95 -7.89
CA ALA A 247 -23.76 -14.33 -8.11
C ALA A 247 -23.66 -14.72 -9.59
N GLU A 248 -24.02 -13.79 -10.49
CA GLU A 248 -23.99 -14.00 -11.95
C GLU A 248 -22.60 -13.72 -12.56
N ASN A 249 -21.82 -12.83 -11.95
CA ASN A 249 -20.53 -12.35 -12.43
C ASN A 249 -19.46 -12.50 -11.33
N PRO A 250 -18.95 -13.72 -11.08
CA PRO A 250 -17.92 -13.93 -10.08
C PRO A 250 -16.67 -13.14 -10.43
N ILE A 251 -16.21 -12.29 -9.51
CA ILE A 251 -14.97 -11.52 -9.69
C ILE A 251 -13.80 -12.36 -9.18
N ALA A 252 -12.74 -12.47 -9.99
CA ALA A 252 -11.53 -13.19 -9.62
C ALA A 252 -10.92 -12.65 -8.31
N GLU A 253 -10.43 -13.57 -7.48
CA GLU A 253 -9.68 -13.22 -6.27
C GLU A 253 -8.44 -12.36 -6.62
N PRO A 254 -8.02 -11.43 -5.73
CA PRO A 254 -6.82 -10.65 -5.96
C PRO A 254 -5.61 -11.56 -6.14
N VAL A 255 -4.73 -11.16 -7.07
CA VAL A 255 -3.43 -11.82 -7.23
C VAL A 255 -2.68 -11.75 -5.89
N PRO A 256 -2.23 -12.89 -5.33
CA PRO A 256 -1.51 -12.88 -4.06
C PRO A 256 -0.28 -11.98 -4.14
N VAL A 257 -0.18 -11.02 -3.22
CA VAL A 257 1.00 -10.17 -3.09
C VAL A 257 1.77 -10.60 -1.84
N GLU A 258 2.85 -11.33 -2.04
CA GLU A 258 3.79 -11.63 -0.96
C GLU A 258 4.49 -10.34 -0.53
N SER A 259 4.40 -10.00 0.75
CA SER A 259 5.12 -8.86 1.32
C SER A 259 5.65 -9.19 2.71
N ARG A 260 6.88 -8.76 2.99
CA ARG A 260 7.51 -8.89 4.31
C ARG A 260 6.85 -7.92 5.31
N PRO A 261 6.71 -8.29 6.60
CA PRO A 261 6.18 -7.38 7.61
C PRO A 261 7.06 -6.14 7.77
N PHE A 262 6.42 -5.02 8.12
CA PHE A 262 7.13 -3.80 8.48
C PHE A 262 7.97 -4.02 9.74
N VAL A 263 9.22 -3.55 9.73
CA VAL A 263 10.13 -3.55 10.87
C VAL A 263 10.24 -2.14 11.45
N ARG A 264 10.75 -1.18 10.65
CA ARG A 264 11.01 0.20 11.10
C ARG A 264 11.25 1.15 9.92
N ASN A 265 10.93 2.44 10.07
CA ASN A 265 11.46 3.50 9.20
C ASN A 265 12.90 3.81 9.62
N TRP A 266 13.88 3.28 8.91
CA TRP A 266 15.30 3.46 9.22
C TRP A 266 15.81 4.83 8.76
N SER A 267 16.63 5.49 9.58
CA SER A 267 17.43 6.66 9.20
C SER A 267 18.91 6.31 9.07
N VAL A 268 19.68 7.17 8.39
CA VAL A 268 21.15 7.02 8.33
C VAL A 268 21.75 7.08 9.73
N ALA A 269 21.22 7.93 10.61
CA ALA A 269 21.68 8.06 11.98
C ALA A 269 21.50 6.77 12.78
N ASP A 270 20.37 6.07 12.61
CA ASP A 270 20.06 4.83 13.32
C ASP A 270 21.12 3.73 13.13
N LEU A 271 21.81 3.73 11.99
CA LEU A 271 22.73 2.66 11.56
C LEU A 271 24.19 3.15 11.47
N SER A 272 24.43 4.46 11.54
CA SER A 272 25.76 5.06 11.34
C SER A 272 26.85 4.45 12.22
N GLY A 273 26.59 4.29 13.52
CA GLY A 273 27.55 3.69 14.46
C GLY A 273 27.85 2.20 14.20
N ASP A 274 26.97 1.48 13.51
CA ASP A 274 27.19 0.09 13.12
C ASP A 274 28.02 -0.01 11.84
N LEU A 275 27.89 0.96 10.93
CA LEU A 275 28.65 0.99 9.67
C LEU A 275 30.15 1.11 9.90
N ASP A 276 30.56 1.90 10.90
CA ASP A 276 31.97 2.06 11.25
C ASP A 276 32.54 0.78 11.88
N LYS A 277 31.69 0.02 12.57
CA LYS A 277 32.01 -1.25 13.21
C LYS A 277 31.81 -2.46 12.30
N LEU A 278 31.41 -2.27 11.05
CA LEU A 278 31.13 -3.34 10.10
C LEU A 278 32.43 -4.12 9.81
N GLY A 279 32.58 -5.22 10.53
CA GLY A 279 33.75 -6.10 10.54
C GLY A 279 33.51 -7.41 9.81
N ARG A 280 34.36 -8.40 10.12
CA ARG A 280 34.25 -9.78 9.63
C ARG A 280 32.94 -10.44 10.10
N GLY A 281 32.52 -11.52 9.43
CA GLY A 281 31.36 -12.34 9.82
C GLY A 281 30.00 -11.86 9.28
N ARG A 282 29.96 -10.92 8.33
CA ARG A 282 28.74 -10.61 7.58
C ARG A 282 28.37 -11.77 6.66
N SER A 283 27.09 -11.89 6.32
CA SER A 283 26.60 -12.99 5.48
C SER A 283 26.45 -12.55 4.02
N PHE A 284 27.36 -13.04 3.17
CA PHE A 284 27.30 -12.84 1.71
C PHE A 284 25.97 -13.36 1.13
N VAL A 285 25.58 -14.58 1.50
CA VAL A 285 24.38 -15.25 0.97
C VAL A 285 23.13 -14.46 1.34
N ARG A 286 23.02 -13.99 2.59
CA ARG A 286 21.89 -13.18 3.04
C ARG A 286 21.89 -11.82 2.35
N GLY A 287 23.02 -11.13 2.27
CA GLY A 287 23.14 -9.85 1.57
C GLY A 287 22.72 -9.93 0.10
N LYS A 288 23.16 -10.98 -0.62
CA LYS A 288 22.76 -11.25 -2.01
C LYS A 288 21.26 -11.54 -2.13
N ALA A 289 20.71 -12.37 -1.25
CA ALA A 289 19.28 -12.69 -1.26
C ALA A 289 18.42 -11.45 -0.98
N LEU A 290 18.84 -10.60 -0.05
CA LEU A 290 18.18 -9.33 0.26
C LEU A 290 18.27 -8.33 -0.88
N PHE A 291 19.39 -8.27 -1.60
CA PHE A 291 19.53 -7.44 -2.78
C PHE A 291 18.51 -7.81 -3.88
N ALA A 292 18.24 -9.11 -4.04
CA ALA A 292 17.19 -9.59 -4.93
C ALA A 292 15.78 -9.30 -4.37
N ALA A 293 15.52 -9.62 -3.09
CA ALA A 293 14.22 -9.49 -2.46
C ALA A 293 13.76 -8.03 -2.28
N ALA A 294 14.69 -7.10 -2.06
CA ALA A 294 14.44 -5.67 -2.05
C ALA A 294 14.36 -5.06 -3.47
N ALA A 295 14.37 -5.91 -4.51
CA ALA A 295 14.30 -5.53 -5.91
C ALA A 295 15.44 -4.64 -6.43
N CYS A 296 16.53 -4.50 -5.69
CA CYS A 296 17.70 -3.72 -6.10
C CYS A 296 18.24 -4.20 -7.45
N GLN A 297 18.24 -5.53 -7.68
CA GLN A 297 18.70 -6.14 -8.93
C GLN A 297 17.87 -5.76 -10.17
N GLN A 298 16.67 -5.20 -10.01
CA GLN A 298 15.87 -4.75 -11.16
C GLN A 298 16.48 -3.50 -11.81
N CYS A 299 17.12 -2.65 -11.01
CA CYS A 299 17.73 -1.42 -11.48
C CYS A 299 19.25 -1.52 -11.56
N HIS A 300 19.87 -2.24 -10.62
CA HIS A 300 21.31 -2.25 -10.41
C HIS A 300 21.93 -3.58 -10.82
N ARG A 301 23.07 -3.47 -11.49
CA ARG A 301 23.89 -4.61 -11.88
C ARG A 301 24.97 -4.90 -10.84
N VAL A 302 25.22 -6.18 -10.57
CA VAL A 302 26.35 -6.69 -9.77
C VAL A 302 26.85 -7.96 -10.44
N ASN A 303 28.15 -8.02 -10.79
CA ASN A 303 28.76 -9.16 -11.48
C ASN A 303 27.95 -9.63 -12.71
N GLU A 304 27.59 -8.69 -13.57
CA GLU A 304 26.81 -8.92 -14.80
C GLU A 304 25.36 -9.42 -14.58
N VAL A 305 24.88 -9.52 -13.34
CA VAL A 305 23.49 -9.86 -13.00
C VAL A 305 22.72 -8.61 -12.56
N GLY A 306 21.54 -8.39 -13.13
CA GLY A 306 20.62 -7.30 -12.78
C GLY A 306 20.33 -6.34 -13.94
N GLY A 307 19.69 -5.21 -13.64
CA GLY A 307 19.31 -4.18 -14.60
C GLY A 307 20.34 -3.06 -14.77
N ASN A 308 20.09 -2.19 -15.75
CA ASN A 308 20.97 -1.07 -16.14
C ASN A 308 20.29 0.31 -15.98
N VAL A 309 19.24 0.39 -15.16
CA VAL A 309 18.52 1.64 -14.88
C VAL A 309 19.30 2.51 -13.89
N GLY A 310 19.89 1.88 -12.87
CA GLY A 310 20.78 2.51 -11.91
C GLY A 310 22.25 2.25 -12.21
N PRO A 311 23.18 2.79 -11.40
CA PRO A 311 24.60 2.50 -11.51
C PRO A 311 24.93 1.02 -11.33
N ASP A 312 25.95 0.56 -12.05
CA ASP A 312 26.55 -0.76 -11.87
C ASP A 312 27.31 -0.78 -10.54
N LEU A 313 26.76 -1.52 -9.57
CA LEU A 313 27.31 -1.64 -8.22
C LEU A 313 28.47 -2.65 -8.16
N GLY A 314 28.63 -3.51 -9.18
CA GLY A 314 29.83 -4.32 -9.37
C GLY A 314 31.08 -3.46 -9.68
N ARG A 315 30.86 -2.25 -10.20
CA ARG A 315 31.91 -1.29 -10.57
C ARG A 315 31.91 -0.04 -9.69
N LEU A 316 31.38 -0.15 -8.48
CA LEU A 316 31.34 0.96 -7.52
C LEU A 316 32.75 1.51 -7.27
N ASP A 317 32.92 2.84 -7.26
CA ASP A 317 34.22 3.47 -6.98
C ASP A 317 34.69 3.10 -5.56
N ALA A 318 35.99 2.85 -5.38
CA ALA A 318 36.60 2.52 -4.09
C ALA A 318 36.44 3.64 -3.04
N LYS A 319 36.21 4.88 -3.48
CA LYS A 319 35.99 6.04 -2.61
C LYS A 319 34.58 6.10 -2.03
N VAL A 320 33.63 5.34 -2.55
CA VAL A 320 32.25 5.35 -2.04
C VAL A 320 32.22 4.70 -0.66
N THR A 321 31.86 5.49 0.35
CA THR A 321 31.81 5.07 1.74
C THR A 321 30.52 4.29 2.06
N ARG A 322 30.54 3.48 3.11
CA ARG A 322 29.34 2.78 3.64
C ARG A 322 28.19 3.73 3.94
N LYS A 323 28.52 4.90 4.52
CA LYS A 323 27.54 5.95 4.82
C LYS A 323 26.88 6.47 3.54
N GLN A 324 27.65 6.70 2.48
CA GLN A 324 27.11 7.10 1.18
C GLN A 324 26.24 6.00 0.57
N ILE A 325 26.65 4.72 0.64
CA ILE A 325 25.81 3.60 0.17
C ILE A 325 24.46 3.60 0.91
N LEU A 326 24.50 3.63 2.24
CA LEU A 326 23.27 3.63 3.05
C LEU A 326 22.41 4.86 2.77
N GLN A 327 23.03 6.03 2.65
CA GLN A 327 22.34 7.28 2.34
C GLN A 327 21.68 7.25 0.97
N SER A 328 22.34 6.73 -0.08
CA SER A 328 21.69 6.56 -1.39
C SER A 328 20.49 5.62 -1.33
N ILE A 329 20.46 4.67 -0.41
CA ILE A 329 19.31 3.76 -0.24
C ILE A 329 18.17 4.39 0.56
N ILE A 330 18.48 5.13 1.62
CA ILE A 330 17.49 5.75 2.51
C ILE A 330 16.95 7.07 1.93
N GLU A 331 17.81 7.86 1.31
CA GLU A 331 17.54 9.20 0.76
C GLU A 331 17.88 9.27 -0.76
N PRO A 332 17.30 8.41 -1.62
CA PRO A 332 17.71 8.27 -3.02
C PRO A 332 17.54 9.53 -3.87
N SER A 333 16.64 10.44 -3.50
CA SER A 333 16.40 11.71 -4.21
C SER A 333 17.33 12.85 -3.77
N LYS A 334 18.16 12.64 -2.73
CA LYS A 334 19.06 13.66 -2.19
C LYS A 334 20.16 14.06 -3.17
N GLU A 335 20.70 13.07 -3.87
CA GLU A 335 21.71 13.26 -4.91
C GLU A 335 21.45 12.30 -6.07
N ILE A 336 21.03 12.85 -7.21
CA ILE A 336 20.75 12.07 -8.42
C ILE A 336 21.71 12.54 -9.51
N LYS A 337 22.59 11.65 -9.96
CA LYS A 337 23.49 11.94 -11.08
C LYS A 337 22.69 12.04 -12.37
N ASP A 338 23.05 12.98 -13.25
CA ASP A 338 22.29 13.29 -14.47
C ASP A 338 22.02 12.08 -15.37
N LYS A 339 22.97 11.13 -15.44
CA LYS A 339 22.81 9.88 -16.20
C LYS A 339 21.64 9.00 -15.73
N PHE A 340 21.28 9.08 -14.44
CA PHE A 340 20.21 8.29 -13.83
C PHE A 340 18.97 9.13 -13.52
N ARG A 341 18.98 10.40 -13.91
CA ARG A 341 17.90 11.35 -13.65
C ARG A 341 16.82 11.22 -14.72
N SER A 342 15.57 11.25 -14.28
CA SER A 342 14.44 11.43 -15.19
C SER A 342 14.32 12.89 -15.58
N TYR A 343 14.05 13.10 -16.86
CA TYR A 343 13.78 14.41 -17.45
C TYR A 343 12.37 14.44 -17.99
N LEU A 344 11.88 15.66 -18.03
CA LEU A 344 10.66 16.03 -18.69
C LEU A 344 11.02 16.86 -19.91
N LEU A 345 10.50 16.45 -21.06
CA LEU A 345 10.68 17.12 -22.34
C LEU A 345 9.30 17.60 -22.80
N VAL A 346 9.17 18.87 -23.12
CA VAL A 346 7.96 19.46 -23.74
C VAL A 346 8.30 19.81 -25.17
N THR A 347 7.49 19.36 -26.10
CA THR A 347 7.65 19.63 -27.53
C THR A 347 6.76 20.79 -28.00
N ASP A 348 7.13 21.39 -29.12
CA ASP A 348 6.44 22.52 -29.79
C ASP A 348 4.99 22.21 -30.20
N ASP A 349 4.68 20.93 -30.41
CA ASP A 349 3.31 20.42 -30.61
C ASP A 349 2.52 20.26 -29.29
N GLY A 350 3.07 20.71 -28.17
CA GLY A 350 2.47 20.66 -26.83
C GLY A 350 2.50 19.27 -26.17
N ARG A 351 3.13 18.26 -26.79
CA ARG A 351 3.29 16.95 -26.15
C ARG A 351 4.36 17.00 -25.05
N GLN A 352 4.18 16.14 -24.06
CA GLN A 352 5.08 16.03 -22.93
C GLN A 352 5.56 14.61 -22.80
N HIS A 353 6.86 14.45 -22.64
CA HIS A 353 7.54 13.17 -22.51
C HIS A 353 8.35 13.15 -21.23
N THR A 354 8.02 12.24 -20.33
CA THR A 354 8.78 12.02 -19.10
C THR A 354 9.55 10.70 -19.18
N GLY A 355 10.84 10.72 -18.87
CA GLY A 355 11.67 9.52 -18.91
C GLY A 355 13.16 9.77 -18.68
N MET A 356 13.98 8.72 -18.76
CA MET A 356 15.44 8.85 -18.70
C MET A 356 16.02 9.11 -20.10
N ILE A 357 16.94 10.07 -20.20
CA ILE A 357 17.68 10.31 -21.45
C ILE A 357 18.75 9.22 -21.59
N LEU A 358 18.54 8.29 -22.53
CA LEU A 358 19.53 7.25 -22.82
C LEU A 358 20.66 7.77 -23.71
N GLN A 359 20.32 8.68 -24.62
CA GLN A 359 21.24 9.27 -25.57
C GLN A 359 20.75 10.67 -25.96
N LYS A 360 21.69 11.60 -26.12
CA LYS A 360 21.46 12.95 -26.64
C LYS A 360 22.52 13.24 -27.69
N THR A 361 22.09 13.50 -28.92
CA THR A 361 22.92 14.01 -30.02
C THR A 361 22.53 15.48 -30.30
N PRO A 362 23.24 16.20 -31.19
CA PRO A 362 22.84 17.55 -31.56
C PRO A 362 21.44 17.64 -32.19
N THR A 363 20.93 16.56 -32.78
CA THR A 363 19.68 16.54 -33.55
C THR A 363 18.58 15.71 -32.90
N GLN A 364 18.89 14.80 -31.97
CA GLN A 364 17.92 13.84 -31.44
C GLN A 364 18.17 13.47 -29.97
N ILE A 365 17.09 13.28 -29.21
CA ILE A 365 17.09 12.65 -27.89
C ILE A 365 16.40 11.29 -27.97
N ARG A 366 17.01 10.27 -27.39
CA ARG A 366 16.40 8.96 -27.16
C ARG A 366 16.00 8.84 -25.69
N LEU A 367 14.69 8.81 -25.44
CA LEU A 367 14.10 8.86 -24.11
C LEU A 367 13.47 7.52 -23.73
N ALA A 368 13.91 6.93 -22.63
CA ALA A 368 13.24 5.79 -22.01
C ALA A 368 12.12 6.27 -21.09
N THR A 369 10.87 6.26 -21.59
CA THR A 369 9.67 6.62 -20.82
C THR A 369 9.30 5.56 -19.77
N ASN A 370 9.76 4.32 -19.97
CA ASN A 370 9.63 3.24 -19.00
C ASN A 370 10.95 2.45 -18.91
N PRO A 371 11.92 2.92 -18.11
CA PRO A 371 13.23 2.29 -18.02
C PRO A 371 13.20 0.89 -17.37
N LEU A 372 12.12 0.55 -16.64
CA LEU A 372 11.90 -0.77 -16.02
C LEU A 372 10.98 -1.68 -16.84
N GLY A 373 10.51 -1.22 -18.00
CA GLY A 373 9.62 -1.96 -18.88
C GLY A 373 10.30 -3.16 -19.54
N LYS A 374 9.49 -4.07 -20.10
CA LYS A 374 9.99 -5.14 -20.97
C LYS A 374 10.84 -4.55 -22.10
N ALA A 375 11.86 -5.29 -22.55
CA ALA A 375 12.75 -4.88 -23.65
C ALA A 375 12.03 -4.49 -24.96
N SER A 376 10.76 -4.86 -25.13
CA SER A 376 9.90 -4.43 -26.24
C SER A 376 9.46 -2.96 -26.19
N HIS A 377 9.61 -2.27 -25.05
CA HIS A 377 9.36 -0.83 -24.94
C HIS A 377 10.54 -0.09 -25.57
N LYS A 378 10.40 0.28 -26.85
CA LYS A 378 11.43 1.05 -27.55
C LYS A 378 11.52 2.47 -26.97
N PRO A 379 12.73 3.02 -26.79
CA PRO A 379 12.89 4.43 -26.47
C PRO A 379 12.17 5.32 -27.48
N VAL A 380 11.57 6.40 -26.99
CA VAL A 380 10.96 7.43 -27.84
C VAL A 380 12.09 8.30 -28.40
N GLU A 381 12.06 8.53 -29.70
CA GLU A 381 13.02 9.41 -30.36
C GLU A 381 12.37 10.77 -30.59
N ILE A 382 12.99 11.82 -30.05
CA ILE A 382 12.45 13.17 -30.05
C ILE A 382 13.48 14.09 -30.73
N PRO A 383 13.15 14.75 -31.85
CA PRO A 383 14.02 15.74 -32.47
C PRO A 383 14.37 16.86 -31.48
N VAL A 384 15.65 17.23 -31.38
CA VAL A 384 16.06 18.32 -30.48
C VAL A 384 15.40 19.64 -30.88
N SER A 385 15.18 19.85 -32.18
CA SER A 385 14.54 21.04 -32.73
C SER A 385 13.07 21.19 -32.33
N SER A 386 12.38 20.10 -31.99
CA SER A 386 10.98 20.14 -31.57
C SER A 386 10.83 20.33 -30.07
N ILE A 387 11.92 20.44 -29.28
CA ILE A 387 11.87 20.52 -27.81
C ILE A 387 11.90 21.98 -27.38
N GLU A 388 10.84 22.43 -26.73
CA GLU A 388 10.76 23.77 -26.12
C GLU A 388 11.34 23.81 -24.71
N LEU A 389 11.13 22.74 -23.92
CA LEU A 389 11.56 22.68 -22.54
C LEU A 389 12.17 21.32 -22.22
N THR A 390 13.34 21.32 -21.58
CA THR A 390 13.90 20.15 -20.90
C THR A 390 14.09 20.48 -19.43
N LYS A 391 13.40 19.77 -18.55
CA LYS A 391 13.44 20.02 -17.09
C LYS A 391 13.88 18.76 -16.34
N PRO A 392 14.93 18.81 -15.50
CA PRO A 392 15.30 17.70 -14.63
C PRO A 392 14.25 17.49 -13.53
N LEU A 393 13.87 16.24 -13.27
CA LEU A 393 12.98 15.92 -12.16
C LEU A 393 13.76 15.76 -10.85
N PRO A 394 13.22 16.25 -9.71
CA PRO A 394 13.92 16.22 -8.42
C PRO A 394 13.83 14.86 -7.70
N ILE A 395 13.08 13.89 -8.24
CA ILE A 395 12.82 12.61 -7.58
C ILE A 395 13.55 11.48 -8.30
N SER A 396 14.18 10.61 -7.51
CA SER A 396 14.88 9.44 -8.00
C SER A 396 13.91 8.34 -8.41
N LEU A 397 14.29 7.55 -9.43
CA LEU A 397 13.60 6.31 -9.74
C LEU A 397 13.87 5.20 -8.71
N MET A 398 14.93 5.34 -7.92
CA MET A 398 15.19 4.45 -6.79
C MET A 398 14.21 4.78 -5.66
N PRO A 399 13.40 3.82 -5.19
CA PRO A 399 12.41 4.08 -4.17
C PRO A 399 12.97 4.39 -2.80
N GLU A 400 12.26 5.22 -2.05
CA GLU A 400 12.50 5.37 -0.61
C GLU A 400 12.02 4.14 0.16
N LYS A 401 12.45 4.01 1.42
CA LYS A 401 11.91 3.02 2.38
C LYS A 401 12.13 1.54 2.00
N LEU A 402 13.02 1.26 1.06
CA LEU A 402 13.38 -0.11 0.64
C LEU A 402 13.86 -0.99 1.80
N LEU A 403 14.40 -0.39 2.87
CA LEU A 403 14.95 -1.10 4.03
C LEU A 403 13.91 -1.37 5.13
N ASN A 404 12.68 -0.88 5.01
CA ASN A 404 11.74 -0.85 6.14
C ASN A 404 11.27 -2.22 6.64
N THR A 405 11.38 -3.24 5.82
CA THR A 405 11.01 -4.63 6.15
C THR A 405 12.23 -5.49 6.49
N LEU A 406 13.40 -4.85 6.60
CA LEU A 406 14.66 -5.49 6.96
C LEU A 406 14.99 -5.17 8.42
N SER A 407 15.46 -6.19 9.12
CA SER A 407 16.10 -6.04 10.43
C SER A 407 17.44 -5.31 10.30
N ARG A 408 17.95 -4.81 11.43
CA ARG A 408 19.26 -4.15 11.50
C ARG A 408 20.36 -5.01 10.88
N GLU A 409 20.45 -6.29 11.26
CA GLU A 409 21.48 -7.21 10.74
C GLU A 409 21.36 -7.45 9.24
N GLU A 410 20.14 -7.61 8.74
CA GLU A 410 19.88 -7.77 7.30
C GLU A 410 20.35 -6.54 6.50
N ILE A 411 20.14 -5.33 7.02
CA ILE A 411 20.62 -4.10 6.38
C ILE A 411 22.14 -4.07 6.34
N LEU A 412 22.81 -4.44 7.43
CA LEU A 412 24.27 -4.49 7.51
C LEU A 412 24.86 -5.50 6.50
N ASP A 413 24.21 -6.65 6.29
CA ASP A 413 24.63 -7.61 5.27
C ASP A 413 24.36 -7.13 3.85
N LEU A 414 23.25 -6.42 3.61
CA LEU A 414 22.96 -5.81 2.32
C LEU A 414 24.01 -4.75 1.97
N VAL A 415 24.35 -3.87 2.91
CA VAL A 415 25.39 -2.84 2.72
C VAL A 415 26.75 -3.52 2.50
N ALA A 416 27.09 -4.56 3.27
CA ALA A 416 28.31 -5.33 3.07
C ALA A 416 28.38 -5.96 1.67
N TYR A 417 27.27 -6.50 1.16
CA TYR A 417 27.18 -7.07 -0.18
C TYR A 417 27.45 -6.04 -1.27
N VAL A 418 26.87 -4.84 -1.14
CA VAL A 418 27.09 -3.72 -2.08
C VAL A 418 28.52 -3.19 -1.98
N GLU A 419 29.07 -2.97 -0.78
CA GLU A 419 30.47 -2.55 -0.57
C GLU A 419 31.46 -3.54 -1.17
N ALA A 420 31.21 -4.84 -0.99
CA ALA A 420 32.03 -5.90 -1.53
C ALA A 420 31.92 -6.03 -3.06
N ARG A 421 31.01 -5.29 -3.70
CA ARG A 421 30.71 -5.37 -5.14
C ARG A 421 30.28 -6.77 -5.56
N GLY A 422 29.56 -7.46 -4.66
CA GLY A 422 29.13 -8.84 -4.85
C GLY A 422 30.27 -9.88 -4.85
N ARG A 423 31.47 -9.54 -4.38
CA ARG A 423 32.59 -10.49 -4.27
C ARG A 423 32.53 -11.26 -2.95
N SER A 424 32.37 -12.58 -3.01
CA SER A 424 32.21 -13.43 -1.83
C SER A 424 33.50 -13.63 -1.01
N ASP A 425 34.65 -13.40 -1.61
CA ASP A 425 35.98 -13.46 -1.00
C ASP A 425 36.37 -12.17 -0.24
N HIS A 426 35.50 -11.16 -0.26
CA HIS A 426 35.75 -9.89 0.43
C HIS A 426 35.91 -10.07 1.95
N ARG A 427 36.80 -9.28 2.56
CA ARG A 427 37.14 -9.37 4.00
C ARG A 427 35.95 -9.36 4.95
N LEU A 428 34.83 -8.74 4.57
CA LEU A 428 33.60 -8.66 5.38
C LEU A 428 32.94 -10.02 5.61
N PHE A 429 33.14 -10.97 4.70
CA PHE A 429 32.53 -12.29 4.74
C PHE A 429 33.45 -13.37 5.32
N GLY A 430 34.71 -13.03 5.58
CA GLY A 430 35.63 -13.93 6.27
C GLY A 430 35.14 -14.24 7.69
N ARG A 431 35.31 -15.49 8.14
CA ARG A 431 35.06 -15.85 9.54
C ARG A 431 35.99 -15.04 10.43
N GLY A 432 35.47 -14.43 11.51
CA GLY A 432 36.29 -13.78 12.52
C GLY A 432 37.20 -14.83 13.14
N GLY A 433 38.51 -14.77 12.86
CA GLY A 433 39.48 -15.64 13.50
C GLY A 433 39.60 -15.23 14.96
N GLY A 434 39.29 -16.17 15.85
CA GLY A 434 39.76 -16.09 17.23
C GLY A 434 41.28 -16.05 17.22
N ASP A 435 41.84 -15.14 18.02
CA ASP A 435 43.23 -15.16 18.40
C ASP A 435 43.54 -16.53 19.01
N GLY A 436 44.41 -17.27 18.35
CA GLY A 436 44.80 -18.63 18.69
C GLY A 436 46.24 -18.83 18.30
N ARG A 437 47.13 -17.98 18.84
CA ARG A 437 48.56 -18.28 18.93
C ARG A 437 48.72 -19.64 19.63
N LYS A 438 49.44 -20.55 18.97
CA LYS A 438 50.38 -21.44 19.64
C LYS A 438 51.75 -21.13 19.08
#